data_AF-A0A1V6FIZ0-F1
#
_entry.id   AF-A0A1V6FIZ0-F1
#
_cell.length_a   1.000
_cell.length_b   1.000
_cell.length_c   1.000
_cell.angle_alpha   90.00
_cell.angle_beta   90.00
_cell.angle_gamma   90.00
#
_symmetry.space_group_name_H-M   'P 1'
#
loop_
_entity.id
_entity.type
_entity.pdbx_description
1 polymer ?
#
loop_
_entity_poly.entity_id
_entity_poly.type
_entity_poly.pdbx_seq_one_letter_code
_entity_poly.pdbx_strand_id
1 'polypeptide(L)'
;MSQTHSAAIPSAALRFRARFLLFRHNKTILNITHRAGKPNAARIFLKSPALPRKKIAMSDKITMTAAGLRVGDNPIIPYIEGDGTGPDIWRATVGVVDAAVRKAYGGARAIAWKEVLAGEKAFRQTGEWLPEATLEAFQEYLVGIKGPLTTPVGGGIRSLNVAIRQKCDLYVCLRPVRWFAGVPSPVCRPELVDMVIFRENTEDIYAGIEFAAGSPEAEKLAAFLRETFPKQHAKIRFPEHCGLGLKPVSRDGTWRLVKAAIDYAVAAERDSVTLVHKGNIMKFTEGAFRDWGYECARADYGAQPLDGGPWHTLTNPRNGKTIVIKDVIADAFLQQILTRPAEYSVIATLNLNGDYISDALAACVGGIGIAPGGNINYQSGVAVFEATHGTAPKYAGKDMVNPGSLILSAEMMLRYMGWTEAADAIIRGLEKTIANKTVTYDFERLMPGATKVACSEFGRLIAENM
;
A
#
# COMPACT_ATOMS: atom_id res chain seq x y z
N MET A 1 33.60 -20.58 55.62
CA MET A 1 34.33 -21.85 55.47
C MET A 1 33.59 -22.68 54.43
N SER A 2 34.34 -23.10 53.39
CA SER A 2 34.11 -24.18 52.39
C SER A 2 32.78 -24.23 51.62
N GLN A 3 32.69 -24.74 50.40
CA GLN A 3 33.58 -24.94 49.24
C GLN A 3 32.61 -25.25 48.08
N THR A 4 32.81 -24.61 46.93
CA THR A 4 32.07 -24.89 45.68
C THR A 4 32.81 -25.93 44.86
N HIS A 5 32.13 -26.99 44.43
CA HIS A 5 32.66 -27.98 43.49
C HIS A 5 32.33 -27.65 42.03
N SER A 6 33.37 -27.77 41.21
CA SER A 6 33.47 -27.62 39.76
C SER A 6 33.00 -28.87 39.02
N ALA A 7 32.42 -28.70 37.82
CA ALA A 7 32.50 -29.68 36.74
C ALA A 7 32.48 -28.97 35.38
N ALA A 8 33.48 -29.27 34.56
CA ALA A 8 33.76 -28.72 33.22
C ALA A 8 33.77 -29.84 32.18
N ILE A 9 33.27 -29.60 30.96
CA ILE A 9 33.50 -30.41 29.74
C ILE A 9 33.51 -29.47 28.51
N PRO A 10 34.32 -29.73 27.45
CA PRO A 10 35.06 -28.71 26.70
C PRO A 10 34.58 -28.41 25.27
N SER A 11 35.16 -27.35 24.70
CA SER A 11 35.00 -26.85 23.33
C SER A 11 35.89 -27.59 22.32
N ALA A 12 35.35 -27.83 21.11
CA ALA A 12 36.10 -28.31 19.94
C ALA A 12 36.04 -27.24 18.85
N ALA A 13 37.19 -26.62 18.55
CA ALA A 13 37.37 -25.67 17.46
C ALA A 13 38.27 -26.27 16.38
N LEU A 14 37.71 -26.39 15.17
CA LEU A 14 38.35 -26.88 13.96
C LEU A 14 39.20 -25.77 13.32
N ARG A 15 40.52 -25.96 13.19
CA ARG A 15 41.44 -25.05 12.46
C ARG A 15 41.64 -25.56 11.03
N PHE A 16 41.26 -24.77 10.03
CA PHE A 16 41.70 -24.94 8.64
C PHE A 16 42.71 -23.85 8.26
N ARG A 17 43.85 -24.27 7.71
CA ARG A 17 44.97 -23.44 7.27
C ARG A 17 44.67 -22.77 5.91
N ALA A 18 44.88 -21.47 5.81
CA ALA A 18 45.00 -20.76 4.53
C ALA A 18 46.48 -20.62 4.14
N ARG A 19 46.84 -21.03 2.92
CA ARG A 19 48.13 -20.77 2.27
C ARG A 19 47.95 -19.63 1.26
N PHE A 20 48.71 -18.56 1.43
CA PHE A 20 48.93 -17.50 0.43
C PHE A 20 50.16 -17.86 -0.40
N LEU A 21 50.10 -17.72 -1.72
CA LEU A 21 51.29 -17.57 -2.58
C LEU A 21 50.96 -16.74 -3.83
N LEU A 22 51.83 -15.75 -4.05
CA LEU A 22 51.92 -14.84 -5.20
C LEU A 22 52.12 -15.59 -6.54
N PHE A 23 51.76 -14.96 -7.68
CA PHE A 23 52.72 -14.72 -8.78
C PHE A 23 52.25 -13.64 -9.78
N ARG A 24 53.25 -12.96 -10.38
CA ARG A 24 53.24 -11.77 -11.25
C ARG A 24 53.03 -12.08 -12.75
N HIS A 25 52.54 -11.05 -13.48
CA HIS A 25 52.86 -10.58 -14.86
C HIS A 25 53.18 -11.59 -15.99
N ASN A 26 52.51 -11.47 -17.15
CA ASN A 26 53.09 -10.82 -18.36
C ASN A 26 52.13 -10.75 -19.58
N LYS A 27 52.33 -9.71 -20.39
CA LYS A 27 51.75 -9.47 -21.72
C LYS A 27 52.38 -10.39 -22.77
N THR A 28 51.60 -10.84 -23.77
CA THR A 28 52.12 -11.08 -25.13
C THR A 28 51.06 -10.83 -26.20
N ILE A 29 51.48 -10.05 -27.20
CA ILE A 29 50.84 -9.69 -28.45
C ILE A 29 51.02 -10.83 -29.45
N LEU A 30 50.02 -11.13 -30.29
CA LEU A 30 50.25 -11.85 -31.55
C LEU A 30 49.48 -11.21 -32.70
N ASN A 31 50.23 -10.53 -33.57
CA ASN A 31 49.89 -10.22 -34.95
C ASN A 31 50.07 -11.48 -35.81
N ILE A 32 49.12 -11.78 -36.69
CA ILE A 32 49.38 -12.57 -37.91
C ILE A 32 48.69 -11.88 -39.08
N THR A 33 49.49 -11.69 -40.12
CA THR A 33 49.28 -10.98 -41.38
C THR A 33 48.69 -11.88 -42.48
N HIS A 34 47.89 -11.23 -43.34
CA HIS A 34 47.63 -11.44 -44.78
C HIS A 34 47.74 -12.83 -45.45
N ARG A 35 46.70 -13.17 -46.22
CA ARG A 35 46.82 -13.59 -47.63
C ARG A 35 45.50 -13.39 -48.40
N ALA A 36 45.65 -13.16 -49.71
CA ALA A 36 44.73 -12.53 -50.64
C ALA A 36 43.89 -13.50 -51.49
N GLY A 37 42.78 -13.01 -52.09
CA GLY A 37 42.36 -13.44 -53.45
C GLY A 37 40.87 -13.66 -53.79
N LYS A 38 40.14 -12.57 -54.13
CA LYS A 38 39.08 -12.41 -55.20
C LYS A 38 37.71 -13.15 -55.11
N PRO A 39 36.66 -12.75 -55.86
CA PRO A 39 36.08 -11.40 -56.10
C PRO A 39 34.52 -11.33 -55.97
N ASN A 40 33.99 -10.09 -55.90
CA ASN A 40 32.63 -9.62 -56.27
C ASN A 40 31.35 -10.36 -55.81
N ALA A 41 30.62 -9.72 -54.88
CA ALA A 41 29.16 -9.65 -54.91
C ALA A 41 28.71 -8.28 -54.36
N ALA A 42 28.29 -7.39 -55.25
CA ALA A 42 27.67 -6.12 -54.86
C ALA A 42 26.31 -6.41 -54.21
N ARG A 43 26.24 -6.32 -52.87
CA ARG A 43 24.97 -6.34 -52.13
C ARG A 43 24.35 -4.95 -52.17
N ILE A 44 23.30 -4.82 -52.95
CA ILE A 44 22.33 -3.72 -52.91
C ILE A 44 21.68 -3.77 -51.52
N PHE A 45 22.03 -2.84 -50.63
CA PHE A 45 21.30 -2.60 -49.39
C PHE A 45 20.00 -1.86 -49.72
N LEU A 46 18.90 -2.59 -49.83
CA LEU A 46 17.55 -2.03 -49.71
C LEU A 46 17.41 -1.45 -48.30
N LYS A 47 17.48 -0.13 -48.17
CA LYS A 47 17.08 0.60 -46.97
C LYS A 47 15.61 0.29 -46.71
N SER A 48 15.32 -0.51 -45.67
CA SER A 48 13.98 -0.56 -45.10
C SER A 48 13.58 0.85 -44.64
N PRO A 49 12.35 1.31 -44.90
CA PRO A 49 11.91 2.60 -44.39
C PRO A 49 11.92 2.55 -42.86
N ALA A 50 12.69 3.46 -42.26
CA ALA A 50 12.64 3.66 -40.83
C ALA A 50 11.22 4.05 -40.42
N LEU A 51 10.58 3.24 -39.58
CA LEU A 51 9.38 3.63 -38.86
C LEU A 51 9.63 4.99 -38.20
N PRO A 52 8.68 5.94 -38.28
CA PRO A 52 8.88 7.25 -37.69
C PRO A 52 9.12 7.09 -36.19
N ARG A 53 10.33 7.46 -35.73
CA ARG A 53 10.63 7.60 -34.31
C ARG A 53 9.74 8.73 -33.78
N LYS A 54 8.60 8.39 -33.18
CA LYS A 54 7.84 9.32 -32.34
C LYS A 54 8.83 9.93 -31.35
N LYS A 55 8.95 11.27 -31.34
CA LYS A 55 9.69 12.00 -30.29
C LYS A 55 9.12 11.54 -28.96
N ILE A 56 9.93 10.91 -28.11
CA ILE A 56 9.56 10.68 -26.72
C ILE A 56 9.39 12.07 -26.11
N ALA A 57 8.19 12.38 -25.62
CA ALA A 57 7.91 13.66 -24.99
C ALA A 57 8.87 13.89 -23.81
N MET A 58 9.30 15.13 -23.59
CA MET A 58 10.04 15.51 -22.38
C MET A 58 9.23 15.08 -21.15
N SER A 59 9.91 14.48 -20.17
CA SER A 59 9.23 14.04 -18.95
C SER A 59 8.70 15.24 -18.17
N ASP A 60 7.48 15.11 -17.64
CA ASP A 60 6.74 16.22 -17.04
C ASP A 60 6.30 15.92 -15.61
N LYS A 61 6.11 16.99 -14.81
CA LYS A 61 5.59 16.89 -13.45
C LYS A 61 4.08 16.86 -13.47
N ILE A 62 3.48 16.00 -12.64
CA ILE A 62 2.05 16.06 -12.36
C ILE A 62 1.78 17.32 -11.52
N THR A 63 0.68 18.01 -11.80
CA THR A 63 0.27 19.21 -11.06
C THR A 63 -1.16 19.09 -10.58
N MET A 64 -1.49 19.67 -9.42
CA MET A 64 -2.85 19.76 -8.90
C MET A 64 -3.46 21.10 -9.32
N THR A 65 -4.68 21.07 -9.86
CA THR A 65 -5.45 22.26 -10.26
C THR A 65 -6.82 22.24 -9.60
N ALA A 66 -7.58 23.34 -9.71
CA ALA A 66 -8.96 23.38 -9.21
C ALA A 66 -9.88 22.33 -9.88
N ALA A 67 -9.54 21.85 -11.08
CA ALA A 67 -10.26 20.81 -11.80
C ALA A 67 -9.77 19.38 -11.46
N GLY A 68 -8.79 19.23 -10.56
CA GLY A 68 -8.15 17.98 -10.21
C GLY A 68 -6.73 17.86 -10.78
N LEU A 69 -6.21 16.63 -10.80
CA LEU A 69 -4.86 16.33 -11.27
C LEU A 69 -4.71 16.54 -12.78
N ARG A 70 -3.65 17.25 -13.16
CA ARG A 70 -3.20 17.36 -14.53
C ARG A 70 -1.98 16.46 -14.73
N VAL A 71 -2.18 15.40 -15.52
CA VAL A 71 -1.19 14.39 -15.84
C VAL A 71 -0.88 14.49 -17.34
N GLY A 72 0.37 14.76 -17.73
CA GLY A 72 0.78 14.74 -19.13
C GLY A 72 1.04 13.32 -19.63
N ASP A 73 1.65 13.20 -20.82
CA ASP A 73 1.85 11.89 -21.47
C ASP A 73 3.12 11.16 -20.99
N ASN A 74 4.07 11.84 -20.33
CA ASN A 74 5.31 11.24 -19.82
C ASN A 74 5.61 11.65 -18.35
N PRO A 75 4.67 11.40 -17.42
CA PRO A 75 4.79 11.86 -16.04
C PRO A 75 5.97 11.20 -15.32
N ILE A 76 6.64 12.00 -14.49
CA ILE A 76 7.66 11.53 -13.56
C ILE A 76 6.98 10.96 -12.32
N ILE A 77 7.24 9.69 -12.01
CA ILE A 77 6.65 9.00 -10.86
C ILE A 77 7.77 8.51 -9.92
N PRO A 78 7.91 9.11 -8.73
CA PRO A 78 8.80 8.61 -7.70
C PRO A 78 8.41 7.21 -7.26
N TYR A 79 9.41 6.32 -7.11
CA TYR A 79 9.19 5.01 -6.55
C TYR A 79 10.23 4.64 -5.49
N ILE A 80 9.80 3.87 -4.49
CA ILE A 80 10.68 3.20 -3.53
C ILE A 80 10.65 1.71 -3.82
N GLU A 81 11.81 1.10 -4.11
CA GLU A 81 11.92 -0.34 -4.40
C GLU A 81 11.41 -1.20 -3.23
N GLY A 82 11.67 -0.78 -1.99
CA GLY A 82 11.31 -1.47 -0.76
C GLY A 82 12.39 -2.42 -0.26
N ASP A 83 12.23 -2.87 0.98
CA ASP A 83 13.13 -3.79 1.67
C ASP A 83 12.72 -5.26 1.44
N GLY A 84 13.62 -6.19 1.75
CA GLY A 84 13.35 -7.63 1.69
C GLY A 84 12.95 -8.08 0.28
N THR A 85 11.69 -8.45 0.09
CA THR A 85 11.15 -8.88 -1.21
C THR A 85 10.77 -7.73 -2.15
N GLY A 86 10.94 -6.47 -1.72
CA GLY A 86 10.70 -5.27 -2.53
C GLY A 86 11.31 -5.31 -3.93
N PRO A 87 12.62 -5.61 -4.08
CA PRO A 87 13.26 -5.70 -5.40
C PRO A 87 12.64 -6.75 -6.34
N ASP A 88 12.15 -7.88 -5.80
CA ASP A 88 11.52 -8.94 -6.61
C ASP A 88 10.17 -8.46 -7.16
N ILE A 89 9.32 -7.91 -6.28
CA ILE A 89 7.98 -7.45 -6.68
C ILE A 89 8.02 -6.17 -7.52
N TRP A 90 8.98 -5.28 -7.27
CA TRP A 90 9.13 -4.04 -8.04
C TRP A 90 9.46 -4.35 -9.49
N ARG A 91 10.43 -5.25 -9.72
CA ARG A 91 10.84 -5.67 -11.08
C ARG A 91 9.68 -6.28 -11.87
N ALA A 92 8.82 -7.07 -11.22
CA ALA A 92 7.62 -7.61 -11.85
C ALA A 92 6.57 -6.52 -12.10
N THR A 93 6.35 -5.63 -11.12
CA THR A 93 5.34 -4.57 -11.19
C THR A 93 5.63 -3.58 -12.31
N VAL A 94 6.86 -3.06 -12.39
CA VAL A 94 7.23 -2.07 -13.41
C VAL A 94 7.04 -2.63 -14.82
N GLY A 95 7.38 -3.91 -15.04
CA GLY A 95 7.17 -4.58 -16.32
C GLY A 95 5.69 -4.70 -16.71
N VAL A 96 4.82 -5.01 -15.74
CA VAL A 96 3.37 -5.06 -15.93
C VAL A 96 2.80 -3.68 -16.25
N VAL A 97 3.15 -2.66 -15.48
CA VAL A 97 2.64 -1.29 -15.66
C VAL A 97 3.07 -0.73 -17.02
N ASP A 98 4.36 -0.84 -17.36
CA ASP A 98 4.87 -0.35 -18.64
C ASP A 98 4.22 -1.07 -19.84
N ALA A 99 3.94 -2.37 -19.71
CA ALA A 99 3.22 -3.13 -20.73
C ALA A 99 1.77 -2.66 -20.87
N ALA A 100 1.07 -2.43 -19.76
CA ALA A 100 -0.31 -1.93 -19.74
C ALA A 100 -0.43 -0.55 -20.39
N VAL A 101 0.43 0.39 -19.99
CA VAL A 101 0.47 1.76 -20.56
C VAL A 101 0.77 1.72 -22.06
N ARG A 102 1.76 0.93 -22.48
CA ARG A 102 2.12 0.80 -23.90
C ARG A 102 0.97 0.22 -24.72
N LYS A 103 0.29 -0.81 -24.20
CA LYS A 103 -0.82 -1.48 -24.88
C LYS A 103 -2.05 -0.59 -24.98
N ALA A 104 -2.41 0.11 -23.90
CA ALA A 104 -3.57 0.99 -23.87
C ALA A 104 -3.40 2.23 -24.77
N TYR A 105 -2.19 2.79 -24.83
CA TYR A 105 -1.96 4.10 -25.47
C TYR A 105 -1.07 4.04 -26.73
N GLY A 106 -0.74 2.84 -27.24
CA GLY A 106 0.06 2.69 -28.47
C GLY A 106 1.42 3.39 -28.43
N GLY A 107 2.03 3.46 -27.25
CA GLY A 107 3.28 4.19 -26.99
C GLY A 107 3.18 5.72 -27.05
N ALA A 108 1.98 6.30 -27.08
CA ALA A 108 1.79 7.74 -26.94
C ALA A 108 2.07 8.23 -25.51
N ARG A 109 1.88 7.35 -24.52
CA ARG A 109 2.17 7.60 -23.11
C ARG A 109 3.25 6.65 -22.59
N ALA A 110 4.01 7.11 -21.61
CA ALA A 110 5.01 6.33 -20.88
C ALA A 110 5.14 6.90 -19.46
N ILE A 111 5.73 6.14 -18.53
CA ILE A 111 6.06 6.64 -17.19
C ILE A 111 7.57 6.83 -17.10
N ALA A 112 8.00 7.98 -16.59
CA ALA A 112 9.39 8.26 -16.24
C ALA A 112 9.62 7.92 -14.76
N TRP A 113 10.02 6.67 -14.48
CA TRP A 113 10.27 6.20 -13.12
C TRP A 113 11.49 6.90 -12.49
N LYS A 114 11.29 7.49 -11.30
CA LYS A 114 12.34 8.16 -10.52
C LYS A 114 12.55 7.41 -9.20
N GLU A 115 13.66 6.71 -9.05
CA GLU A 115 13.94 6.06 -7.77
C GLU A 115 14.17 7.10 -6.66
N VAL A 116 13.54 6.88 -5.50
CA VAL A 116 13.79 7.58 -4.25
C VAL A 116 14.02 6.57 -3.13
N LEU A 117 14.76 6.96 -2.10
CA LEU A 117 15.28 6.02 -1.11
C LEU A 117 14.46 6.05 0.18
N ALA A 118 14.12 4.87 0.71
CA ALA A 118 13.68 4.71 2.10
C ALA A 118 14.06 3.31 2.60
N GLY A 119 14.04 3.10 3.91
CA GLY A 119 14.32 1.81 4.53
C GLY A 119 15.79 1.46 4.53
N GLU A 120 16.07 0.16 4.45
CA GLU A 120 17.41 -0.41 4.53
C GLU A 120 18.30 0.08 3.39
N LYS A 121 17.75 0.21 2.18
CA LYS A 121 18.48 0.72 1.01
C LYS A 121 18.94 2.17 1.24
N ALA A 122 18.09 3.02 1.82
CA ALA A 122 18.44 4.39 2.17
C ALA A 122 19.54 4.42 3.24
N PHE A 123 19.35 3.68 4.34
CA PHE A 123 20.28 3.68 5.45
C PHE A 123 21.69 3.26 5.03
N ARG A 124 21.82 2.25 4.17
CA ARG A 124 23.11 1.80 3.63
C ARG A 124 23.80 2.83 2.73
N GLN A 125 23.03 3.66 2.02
CA GLN A 125 23.57 4.61 1.03
C GLN A 125 23.81 6.01 1.62
N THR A 126 22.96 6.46 2.54
CA THR A 126 22.98 7.83 3.06
C THR A 126 23.20 7.91 4.57
N GLY A 127 23.06 6.79 5.31
CA GLY A 127 23.03 6.79 6.77
C GLY A 127 21.67 7.15 7.38
N GLU A 128 20.65 7.44 6.55
CA GLU A 128 19.32 7.85 6.99
C GLU A 128 18.26 6.82 6.54
N TRP A 129 17.32 6.49 7.42
CA TRP A 129 16.23 5.56 7.09
C TRP A 129 15.16 6.16 6.17
N LEU A 130 14.95 7.47 6.27
CA LEU A 130 14.01 8.21 5.45
C LEU A 130 14.59 9.60 5.15
N PRO A 131 15.37 9.73 4.07
CA PRO A 131 15.90 11.01 3.63
C PRO A 131 14.79 12.02 3.33
N GLU A 132 15.00 13.29 3.66
CA GLU A 132 14.01 14.36 3.41
C GLU A 132 13.75 14.53 1.91
N ALA A 133 14.76 14.34 1.06
CA ALA A 133 14.64 14.37 -0.39
C ALA A 133 13.58 13.38 -0.96
N THR A 134 13.29 12.28 -0.25
CA THR A 134 12.23 11.33 -0.63
C THR A 134 10.84 11.93 -0.39
N LEU A 135 10.67 12.67 0.72
CA LEU A 135 9.41 13.33 1.06
C LEU A 135 9.17 14.53 0.14
N GLU A 136 10.22 15.32 -0.11
CA GLU A 136 10.19 16.41 -1.08
C GLU A 136 9.78 15.90 -2.48
N ALA A 137 10.32 14.75 -2.91
CA ALA A 137 9.95 14.16 -4.20
C ALA A 137 8.46 13.76 -4.24
N PHE A 138 7.89 13.15 -3.20
CA PHE A 138 6.46 12.83 -3.20
C PHE A 138 5.59 14.10 -3.24
N GLN A 139 6.00 15.16 -2.56
CA GLN A 139 5.29 16.44 -2.59
C GLN A 139 5.44 17.17 -3.94
N GLU A 140 6.60 17.09 -4.57
CA GLU A 140 6.91 17.77 -5.84
C GLU A 140 6.25 17.08 -7.05
N TYR A 141 6.24 15.75 -7.07
CA TYR A 141 5.74 14.96 -8.20
C TYR A 141 4.32 14.41 -7.98
N LEU A 142 3.75 14.66 -6.80
CA LEU A 142 2.39 14.31 -6.34
C LEU A 142 2.07 12.82 -6.27
N VAL A 143 2.38 12.03 -7.30
CA VAL A 143 2.01 10.61 -7.37
C VAL A 143 3.26 9.76 -7.26
N GLY A 144 3.30 8.86 -6.29
CA GLY A 144 4.39 7.90 -6.12
C GLY A 144 3.92 6.51 -5.72
N ILE A 145 4.83 5.54 -5.76
CA ILE A 145 4.55 4.15 -5.40
C ILE A 145 5.69 3.53 -4.59
N LYS A 146 5.40 2.65 -3.63
CA LYS A 146 6.44 2.01 -2.82
C LYS A 146 6.23 0.51 -2.60
N GLY A 147 7.34 -0.22 -2.58
CA GLY A 147 7.40 -1.56 -2.01
C GLY A 147 7.25 -1.57 -0.47
N PRO A 148 7.36 -2.75 0.15
CA PRO A 148 7.28 -2.90 1.59
C PRO A 148 8.51 -2.28 2.28
N LEU A 149 8.32 -1.70 3.46
CA LEU A 149 9.40 -1.13 4.27
C LEU A 149 9.47 -1.82 5.63
N THR A 150 10.67 -2.12 6.09
CA THR A 150 10.89 -2.73 7.40
C THR A 150 10.64 -1.70 8.49
N THR A 151 9.80 -2.03 9.46
CA THR A 151 9.69 -1.26 10.72
C THR A 151 10.33 -2.09 11.83
N PRO A 152 11.42 -1.63 12.48
CA PRO A 152 12.01 -2.37 13.60
C PRO A 152 11.01 -2.50 14.75
N VAL A 153 10.89 -3.70 15.31
CA VAL A 153 9.99 -3.97 16.45
C VAL A 153 10.69 -3.56 17.75
N GLY A 154 10.06 -2.70 18.55
CA GLY A 154 10.44 -2.47 19.95
C GLY A 154 11.64 -1.54 20.20
N GLY A 155 12.12 -0.78 19.21
CA GLY A 155 13.26 0.13 19.40
C GLY A 155 13.21 1.42 18.57
N GLY A 156 13.15 2.56 19.27
CA GLY A 156 13.70 3.89 18.91
C GLY A 156 13.18 4.64 17.67
N ILE A 157 12.62 3.98 16.65
CA ILE A 157 12.20 4.61 15.39
C ILE A 157 10.74 4.28 15.14
N ARG A 158 9.91 5.33 15.01
CA ARG A 158 8.50 5.21 14.60
C ARG A 158 8.42 4.58 13.19
N SER A 159 7.33 3.88 12.89
CA SER A 159 7.16 3.20 11.59
C SER A 159 7.39 4.15 10.41
N LEU A 160 8.26 3.74 9.47
CA LEU A 160 8.54 4.52 8.26
C LEU A 160 7.28 4.73 7.40
N ASN A 161 6.39 3.74 7.37
CA ASN A 161 5.11 3.87 6.66
C ASN A 161 4.24 4.97 7.30
N VAL A 162 4.15 4.98 8.64
CA VAL A 162 3.42 6.03 9.37
C VAL A 162 4.09 7.40 9.20
N ALA A 163 5.43 7.46 9.20
CA ALA A 163 6.16 8.70 8.99
C ALA A 163 5.88 9.33 7.62
N ILE A 164 5.88 8.54 6.54
CA ILE A 164 5.52 9.04 5.19
C ILE A 164 4.08 9.55 5.19
N ARG A 165 3.13 8.78 5.77
CA ARG A 165 1.72 9.17 5.84
C ARG A 165 1.51 10.49 6.56
N GLN A 166 2.14 10.66 7.73
CA GLN A 166 1.97 11.86 8.55
C GLN A 166 2.72 13.06 7.96
N LYS A 167 3.98 12.91 7.55
CA LYS A 167 4.78 14.02 7.01
C LYS A 167 4.26 14.53 5.66
N CYS A 168 3.62 13.67 4.86
CA CYS A 168 2.96 14.06 3.62
C CYS A 168 1.45 14.36 3.79
N ASP A 169 0.93 14.34 5.02
CA ASP A 169 -0.50 14.50 5.36
C ASP A 169 -1.46 13.65 4.50
N LEU A 170 -1.09 12.38 4.26
CA LEU A 170 -1.84 11.43 3.44
C LEU A 170 -3.02 10.85 4.22
N TYR A 171 -4.02 11.68 4.49
CA TYR A 171 -5.08 11.43 5.47
C TYR A 171 -6.06 10.31 5.13
N VAL A 172 -6.13 9.86 3.88
CA VAL A 172 -6.89 8.67 3.48
C VAL A 172 -5.94 7.50 3.27
N CYS A 173 -6.13 6.41 3.99
CA CYS A 173 -5.66 5.09 3.58
C CYS A 173 -6.81 4.39 2.84
N LEU A 174 -6.69 4.29 1.53
CA LEU A 174 -7.68 3.69 0.63
C LEU A 174 -7.34 2.22 0.38
N ARG A 175 -8.26 1.32 0.73
CA ARG A 175 -8.12 -0.13 0.55
C ARG A 175 -9.36 -0.71 -0.14
N PRO A 176 -9.38 -0.85 -1.47
CA PRO A 176 -10.42 -1.61 -2.15
C PRO A 176 -10.18 -3.11 -1.94
N VAL A 177 -11.23 -3.85 -1.57
CA VAL A 177 -11.21 -5.28 -1.34
C VAL A 177 -12.32 -5.94 -2.14
N ARG A 178 -11.92 -6.73 -3.13
CA ARG A 178 -12.82 -7.57 -3.93
C ARG A 178 -12.23 -8.96 -4.12
N TRP A 179 -13.10 -9.94 -4.35
CA TRP A 179 -12.65 -11.27 -4.73
C TRP A 179 -12.33 -11.34 -6.22
N PHE A 180 -11.27 -12.09 -6.55
CA PHE A 180 -10.90 -12.45 -7.91
C PHE A 180 -11.30 -13.90 -8.16
N ALA A 181 -12.03 -14.16 -9.25
CA ALA A 181 -12.54 -15.49 -9.56
C ALA A 181 -11.39 -16.52 -9.61
N GLY A 182 -11.52 -17.58 -8.83
CA GLY A 182 -10.53 -18.66 -8.73
C GLY A 182 -9.53 -18.51 -7.58
N VAL A 183 -9.48 -17.35 -6.89
CA VAL A 183 -8.65 -17.20 -5.68
C VAL A 183 -9.19 -18.09 -4.54
N PRO A 184 -8.36 -18.96 -3.94
CA PRO A 184 -8.74 -19.74 -2.77
C PRO A 184 -9.12 -18.83 -1.60
N SER A 185 -10.25 -19.10 -0.97
CA SER A 185 -10.77 -18.32 0.15
C SER A 185 -11.12 -19.22 1.34
N PRO A 186 -10.96 -18.73 2.59
CA PRO A 186 -11.40 -19.45 3.78
C PRO A 186 -12.91 -19.34 4.05
N VAL A 187 -13.67 -18.51 3.32
CA VAL A 187 -15.11 -18.32 3.53
C VAL A 187 -15.93 -18.92 2.39
N CYS A 188 -17.21 -19.21 2.65
CA CYS A 188 -18.07 -19.91 1.68
C CYS A 188 -18.45 -19.08 0.46
N ARG A 189 -18.60 -17.75 0.61
CA ARG A 189 -19.12 -16.85 -0.44
C ARG A 189 -18.28 -15.57 -0.58
N PRO A 190 -16.99 -15.67 -0.94
CA PRO A 190 -16.12 -14.51 -1.08
C PRO A 190 -16.54 -13.57 -2.22
N GLU A 191 -17.29 -14.07 -3.21
CA GLU A 191 -17.78 -13.29 -4.36
C GLU A 191 -18.77 -12.17 -3.97
N LEU A 192 -19.32 -12.24 -2.76
CA LEU A 192 -20.19 -11.18 -2.22
C LEU A 192 -19.42 -10.02 -1.60
N VAL A 193 -18.10 -10.11 -1.47
CA VAL A 193 -17.27 -9.05 -0.92
C VAL A 193 -16.76 -8.16 -2.06
N ASP A 194 -17.33 -6.95 -2.16
CA ASP A 194 -16.82 -5.83 -2.96
C ASP A 194 -16.98 -4.54 -2.13
N MET A 195 -15.93 -4.23 -1.36
CA MET A 195 -15.93 -3.10 -0.44
C MET A 195 -14.74 -2.18 -0.69
N VAL A 196 -14.90 -0.89 -0.37
CA VAL A 196 -13.82 0.09 -0.45
C VAL A 196 -13.68 0.79 0.90
N ILE A 197 -12.56 0.56 1.57
CA ILE A 197 -12.29 1.14 2.88
C ILE A 197 -11.56 2.48 2.74
N PHE A 198 -12.16 3.52 3.30
CA PHE A 198 -11.58 4.82 3.62
C PHE A 198 -11.23 4.84 5.10
N ARG A 199 -9.95 4.61 5.37
CA ARG A 199 -9.39 4.64 6.72
C ARG A 199 -8.76 6.01 6.98
N GLU A 200 -9.13 6.65 8.08
CA GLU A 200 -8.42 7.83 8.62
C GLU A 200 -6.95 7.46 8.89
N ASN A 201 -6.00 8.31 8.51
CA ASN A 201 -4.57 7.94 8.46
C ASN A 201 -3.62 8.91 9.19
N THR A 202 -4.14 9.90 9.92
CA THR A 202 -3.37 11.00 10.50
C THR A 202 -3.62 11.26 11.99
N GLU A 203 -4.69 10.73 12.57
CA GLU A 203 -5.01 10.86 14.00
C GLU A 203 -5.25 9.47 14.63
N ASP A 204 -6.20 9.38 15.59
CA ASP A 204 -6.46 8.19 16.40
C ASP A 204 -5.25 7.80 17.28
N ILE A 205 -5.29 6.62 17.89
CA ILE A 205 -4.20 6.07 18.71
C ILE A 205 -2.87 5.93 17.92
N TYR A 206 -2.94 5.95 16.59
CA TYR A 206 -1.78 5.95 15.69
C TYR A 206 -0.95 7.23 15.74
N ALA A 207 -1.43 8.27 16.44
CA ALA A 207 -0.61 9.43 16.79
C ALA A 207 0.66 9.04 17.59
N GLY A 208 0.67 7.87 18.24
CA GLY A 208 1.83 7.38 18.99
C GLY A 208 2.19 8.26 20.18
N ILE A 209 1.16 8.87 20.79
CA ILE A 209 1.29 9.68 22.01
C ILE A 209 1.04 8.76 23.19
N GLU A 210 2.13 8.15 23.67
CA GLU A 210 2.10 7.16 24.74
C GLU A 210 3.33 7.28 25.65
N PHE A 211 3.16 6.88 26.90
CA PHE A 211 4.17 6.96 27.95
C PHE A 211 4.29 5.61 28.64
N ALA A 212 5.54 5.13 28.76
CA ALA A 212 5.83 3.82 29.32
C ALA A 212 5.55 3.76 30.82
N ALA A 213 5.12 2.60 31.30
CA ALA A 213 4.91 2.35 32.72
C ALA A 213 6.18 2.64 33.55
N GLY A 214 6.03 3.43 34.62
CA GLY A 214 7.14 3.82 35.51
C GLY A 214 8.09 4.88 34.93
N SER A 215 7.76 5.48 33.78
CA SER A 215 8.52 6.62 33.27
C SER A 215 8.11 7.92 33.98
N PRO A 216 9.02 8.90 34.13
CA PRO A 216 8.70 10.21 34.72
C PRO A 216 7.53 10.92 34.00
N GLU A 217 7.40 10.74 32.69
CA GLU A 217 6.33 11.33 31.88
C GLU A 217 4.96 10.70 32.16
N ALA A 218 4.91 9.36 32.30
CA ALA A 218 3.67 8.66 32.66
C ALA A 218 3.20 9.06 34.07
N GLU A 219 4.12 9.15 35.03
CA GLU A 219 3.82 9.60 36.39
C GLU A 219 3.30 11.05 36.41
N LYS A 220 3.91 11.93 35.61
CA LYS A 220 3.46 13.32 35.47
C LYS A 220 2.05 13.41 34.89
N LEU A 221 1.74 12.62 33.86
CA LEU A 221 0.40 12.59 33.26
C LEU A 221 -0.64 12.00 34.24
N ALA A 222 -0.28 10.94 34.96
CA ALA A 222 -1.14 10.35 36.00
C ALA A 222 -1.44 11.36 37.12
N ALA A 223 -0.42 12.09 37.59
CA ALA A 223 -0.57 13.14 38.59
C ALA A 223 -1.51 14.26 38.10
N PHE A 224 -1.30 14.74 36.86
CA PHE A 224 -2.18 15.73 36.25
C PHE A 224 -3.65 15.26 36.18
N LEU A 225 -3.89 14.02 35.75
CA LEU A 225 -5.24 13.44 35.70
C LEU A 225 -5.85 13.32 37.11
N ARG A 226 -5.06 12.90 38.11
CA ARG A 226 -5.50 12.77 39.50
C ARG A 226 -5.93 14.12 40.09
N GLU A 227 -5.15 15.17 39.82
CA GLU A 227 -5.40 16.52 40.33
C GLU A 227 -6.52 17.25 39.58
N THR A 228 -6.51 17.19 38.25
CA THR A 228 -7.40 17.99 37.40
C THR A 228 -8.70 17.26 37.05
N PHE A 229 -8.64 15.93 36.89
CA PHE A 229 -9.74 15.09 36.43
C PHE A 229 -9.95 13.86 37.33
N PRO A 230 -10.19 14.04 38.65
CA PRO A 230 -10.17 12.94 39.62
C PRO A 230 -11.19 11.84 39.30
N LYS A 231 -12.33 12.17 38.69
CA LYS A 231 -13.35 11.18 38.28
C LYS A 231 -12.88 10.29 37.13
N GLN A 232 -12.06 10.82 36.22
CA GLN A 232 -11.48 10.07 35.11
C GLN A 232 -10.30 9.24 35.61
N HIS A 233 -9.43 9.82 36.44
CA HIS A 233 -8.32 9.10 37.07
C HIS A 233 -8.80 7.92 37.90
N ALA A 234 -9.90 8.04 38.65
CA ALA A 234 -10.48 6.95 39.44
C ALA A 234 -10.91 5.72 38.61
N LYS A 235 -11.02 5.84 37.27
CA LYS A 235 -11.29 4.71 36.37
C LYS A 235 -10.03 3.91 36.01
N ILE A 236 -8.84 4.44 36.29
CA ILE A 236 -7.58 3.71 36.11
C ILE A 236 -7.52 2.65 37.21
N ARG A 237 -7.68 1.38 36.83
CA ARG A 237 -7.81 0.26 37.77
C ARG A 237 -6.53 0.01 38.58
N PHE A 238 -5.38 0.19 37.95
CA PHE A 238 -4.05 -0.02 38.51
C PHE A 238 -3.18 1.19 38.13
N PRO A 239 -3.17 2.27 38.94
CA PRO A 239 -2.47 3.50 38.59
C PRO A 239 -0.93 3.38 38.74
N GLU A 240 -0.46 2.46 39.58
CA GLU A 240 0.96 2.15 39.72
C GLU A 240 1.44 1.29 38.53
N HIS A 241 2.65 1.57 38.02
CA HIS A 241 3.23 0.88 36.87
C HIS A 241 2.29 0.83 35.65
N CYS A 242 1.53 1.91 35.43
CA CYS A 242 0.56 2.01 34.34
C CYS A 242 1.14 2.75 33.14
N GLY A 243 1.09 2.14 31.95
CA GLY A 243 1.35 2.85 30.70
C GLY A 243 0.12 3.66 30.28
N LEU A 244 0.32 4.86 29.74
CA LEU A 244 -0.76 5.77 29.36
C LEU A 244 -0.67 6.14 27.88
N GLY A 245 -1.79 6.06 27.15
CA GLY A 245 -1.90 6.45 25.75
C GLY A 245 -3.04 7.43 25.51
N LEU A 246 -2.89 8.31 24.52
CA LEU A 246 -3.90 9.29 24.12
C LEU A 246 -4.46 8.98 22.73
N LYS A 247 -5.79 8.99 22.62
CA LYS A 247 -6.53 8.76 21.38
C LYS A 247 -7.27 10.05 20.95
N PRO A 248 -6.63 10.96 20.21
CA PRO A 248 -7.30 12.13 19.64
C PRO A 248 -8.11 11.73 18.40
N VAL A 249 -9.31 12.29 18.27
CA VAL A 249 -10.15 12.22 17.06
C VAL A 249 -10.79 13.59 16.88
N SER A 250 -10.66 14.18 15.69
CA SER A 250 -11.05 15.56 15.44
C SER A 250 -12.18 15.67 14.42
N ARG A 251 -12.92 16.78 14.49
CA ARG A 251 -13.97 17.11 13.51
C ARG A 251 -13.38 17.28 12.12
N ASP A 252 -12.27 18.01 11.99
CA ASP A 252 -11.67 18.32 10.70
C ASP A 252 -11.08 17.06 10.04
N GLY A 253 -10.42 16.19 10.82
CA GLY A 253 -9.92 14.89 10.37
C GLY A 253 -11.04 13.96 9.91
N THR A 254 -12.12 13.89 10.69
CA THR A 254 -13.34 13.13 10.32
C THR A 254 -13.97 13.69 9.04
N TRP A 255 -14.16 15.00 8.98
CA TRP A 255 -14.88 15.67 7.88
C TRP A 255 -14.18 15.44 6.55
N ARG A 256 -12.85 15.64 6.48
CA ARG A 256 -12.09 15.43 5.23
C ARG A 256 -12.13 13.98 4.75
N LEU A 257 -12.04 13.02 5.67
CA LEU A 257 -12.11 11.59 5.34
C LEU A 257 -13.51 11.20 4.82
N VAL A 258 -14.56 11.54 5.57
CA VAL A 258 -15.94 11.19 5.22
C VAL A 258 -16.35 11.87 3.92
N LYS A 259 -15.93 13.13 3.73
CA LYS A 259 -16.10 13.83 2.46
C LYS A 259 -15.50 13.05 1.31
N ALA A 260 -14.24 12.61 1.41
CA ALA A 260 -13.58 11.81 0.38
C ALA A 260 -14.30 10.47 0.10
N ALA A 261 -14.84 9.81 1.13
CA ALA A 261 -15.59 8.56 0.98
C ALA A 261 -16.92 8.77 0.24
N ILE A 262 -17.65 9.85 0.54
CA ILE A 262 -18.91 10.20 -0.15
C ILE A 262 -18.63 10.62 -1.59
N ASP A 263 -17.62 11.47 -1.82
CA ASP A 263 -17.19 11.88 -3.17
C ASP A 263 -16.83 10.65 -4.02
N TYR A 264 -16.13 9.67 -3.44
CA TYR A 264 -15.83 8.40 -4.10
C TYR A 264 -17.11 7.59 -4.40
N ALA A 265 -18.03 7.46 -3.44
CA ALA A 265 -19.29 6.74 -3.65
C ALA A 265 -20.11 7.34 -4.79
N VAL A 266 -20.16 8.68 -4.88
CA VAL A 266 -20.78 9.39 -6.01
C VAL A 266 -20.06 9.10 -7.32
N ALA A 267 -18.72 9.23 -7.32
CA ALA A 267 -17.92 9.11 -8.53
C ALA A 267 -17.87 7.69 -9.11
N ALA A 268 -17.81 6.68 -8.24
CA ALA A 268 -17.77 5.26 -8.58
C ALA A 268 -19.15 4.59 -8.54
N GLU A 269 -20.22 5.38 -8.42
CA GLU A 269 -21.61 4.93 -8.44
C GLU A 269 -21.92 3.81 -7.44
N ARG A 270 -21.41 3.94 -6.21
CA ARG A 270 -21.58 2.97 -5.12
C ARG A 270 -22.90 3.20 -4.36
N ASP A 271 -23.46 2.14 -3.80
CA ASP A 271 -24.81 2.14 -3.22
C ASP A 271 -24.88 2.70 -1.79
N SER A 272 -23.77 2.66 -1.03
CA SER A 272 -23.76 3.14 0.35
C SER A 272 -22.38 3.54 0.87
N VAL A 273 -22.38 4.40 1.89
CA VAL A 273 -21.24 4.72 2.76
C VAL A 273 -21.61 4.32 4.18
N THR A 274 -20.77 3.49 4.82
CA THR A 274 -20.98 2.99 6.17
C THR A 274 -19.92 3.56 7.12
N LEU A 275 -20.35 4.31 8.13
CA LEU A 275 -19.52 4.83 9.21
C LEU A 275 -19.32 3.73 10.26
N VAL A 276 -18.09 3.21 10.38
CA VAL A 276 -17.78 2.13 11.35
C VAL A 276 -17.07 2.71 12.57
N HIS A 277 -17.59 2.42 13.75
CA HIS A 277 -17.13 3.05 14.98
C HIS A 277 -17.47 2.23 16.24
N LYS A 278 -16.84 2.50 17.38
CA LYS A 278 -17.17 1.95 18.71
C LYS A 278 -17.71 3.03 19.64
N GLY A 279 -18.59 3.87 19.10
CA GLY A 279 -19.10 5.07 19.77
C GLY A 279 -20.00 4.82 20.98
N ASN A 280 -20.50 3.59 21.18
CA ASN A 280 -21.24 3.24 22.39
C ASN A 280 -20.34 3.21 23.65
N ILE A 281 -19.05 2.91 23.48
CA ILE A 281 -18.04 2.93 24.55
C ILE A 281 -17.24 4.23 24.51
N MET A 282 -16.68 4.58 23.35
CA MET A 282 -15.82 5.75 23.16
C MET A 282 -16.61 6.94 22.58
N LYS A 283 -17.54 7.47 23.38
CA LYS A 283 -18.53 8.47 22.93
C LYS A 283 -17.91 9.74 22.35
N PHE A 284 -16.83 10.24 22.93
CA PHE A 284 -16.24 11.54 22.56
C PHE A 284 -15.14 11.47 21.51
N THR A 285 -14.86 10.28 20.99
CA THR A 285 -13.91 10.08 19.89
C THR A 285 -14.59 9.32 18.75
N GLU A 286 -14.88 8.03 18.95
CA GLU A 286 -15.55 7.22 17.93
C GLU A 286 -17.04 7.51 17.79
N GLY A 287 -17.72 7.94 18.86
CA GLY A 287 -19.07 8.48 18.76
C GLY A 287 -19.10 9.80 18.00
N ALA A 288 -18.15 10.69 18.30
CA ALA A 288 -17.98 11.96 17.61
C ALA A 288 -17.66 11.78 16.12
N PHE A 289 -16.83 10.79 15.75
CA PHE A 289 -16.58 10.42 14.34
C PHE A 289 -17.88 10.12 13.59
N ARG A 290 -18.76 9.29 14.16
CA ARG A 290 -20.08 9.00 13.57
C ARG A 290 -20.90 10.27 13.42
N ASP A 291 -20.99 11.06 14.50
CA ASP A 291 -21.85 12.25 14.55
C ASP A 291 -21.40 13.31 13.52
N TRP A 292 -20.10 13.60 13.46
CA TRP A 292 -19.51 14.49 12.47
C TRP A 292 -19.58 13.94 11.04
N GLY A 293 -19.51 12.61 10.86
CA GLY A 293 -19.71 11.99 9.55
C GLY A 293 -21.13 12.19 9.02
N TYR A 294 -22.15 11.99 9.85
CA TYR A 294 -23.52 12.33 9.49
C TYR A 294 -23.74 13.83 9.31
N GLU A 295 -23.09 14.68 10.12
CA GLU A 295 -23.12 16.14 9.94
C GLU A 295 -22.55 16.55 8.58
N CYS A 296 -21.41 16.00 8.18
CA CYS A 296 -20.81 16.21 6.87
C CYS A 296 -21.78 15.81 5.74
N ALA A 297 -22.40 14.62 5.83
CA ALA A 297 -23.39 14.17 4.85
C ALA A 297 -24.57 15.14 4.70
N ARG A 298 -25.07 15.69 5.81
CA ARG A 298 -26.16 16.70 5.78
C ARG A 298 -25.69 18.03 5.21
N ALA A 299 -24.58 18.56 5.72
CA ALA A 299 -24.11 19.92 5.43
C ALA A 299 -23.58 20.06 4.01
N ASP A 300 -22.76 19.11 3.55
CA ASP A 300 -22.06 19.23 2.26
C ASP A 300 -22.82 18.58 1.10
N TYR A 301 -23.71 17.62 1.40
CA TYR A 301 -24.41 16.81 0.39
C TYR A 301 -25.93 16.84 0.49
N GLY A 302 -26.48 17.56 1.47
CA GLY A 302 -27.94 17.67 1.64
C GLY A 302 -28.63 16.34 1.98
N ALA A 303 -27.91 15.37 2.55
CA ALA A 303 -28.47 14.06 2.88
C ALA A 303 -29.65 14.19 3.85
N GLN A 304 -30.72 13.45 3.59
CA GLN A 304 -31.97 13.51 4.37
C GLN A 304 -32.13 12.25 5.23
N PRO A 305 -32.74 12.32 6.43
CA PRO A 305 -33.00 11.15 7.25
C PRO A 305 -33.84 10.11 6.52
N LEU A 306 -33.43 8.84 6.58
CA LEU A 306 -34.17 7.69 6.12
C LEU A 306 -35.07 7.20 7.26
N ASP A 307 -36.39 7.13 7.04
CA ASP A 307 -37.38 6.64 8.01
C ASP A 307 -37.30 7.26 9.42
N GLY A 308 -36.91 8.53 9.51
CA GLY A 308 -36.74 9.24 10.78
C GLY A 308 -35.36 9.09 11.43
N GLY A 309 -34.42 8.39 10.79
CA GLY A 309 -33.02 8.25 11.22
C GLY A 309 -32.72 6.95 11.99
N PRO A 310 -31.45 6.70 12.32
CA PRO A 310 -30.29 7.59 12.18
C PRO A 310 -29.66 7.61 10.78
N TRP A 311 -30.01 6.66 9.92
CA TRP A 311 -29.47 6.60 8.56
C TRP A 311 -29.99 7.77 7.73
N HIS A 312 -29.20 8.14 6.71
CA HIS A 312 -29.55 9.19 5.78
C HIS A 312 -29.43 8.68 4.35
N THR A 313 -30.10 9.35 3.42
CA THR A 313 -29.99 9.10 1.99
C THR A 313 -29.63 10.37 1.26
N LEU A 314 -28.80 10.25 0.23
CA LEU A 314 -28.56 11.31 -0.74
C LEU A 314 -28.79 10.77 -2.14
N THR A 315 -29.24 11.64 -3.06
CA THR A 315 -29.38 11.28 -4.48
C THR A 315 -28.05 11.52 -5.17
N ASN A 316 -27.49 10.50 -5.82
CA ASN A 316 -26.27 10.64 -6.58
C ASN A 316 -26.51 11.58 -7.78
N PRO A 317 -25.81 12.73 -7.85
CA PRO A 317 -26.05 13.73 -8.89
C PRO A 317 -25.65 13.26 -10.29
N ARG A 318 -24.85 12.18 -10.42
CA ARG A 318 -24.38 11.67 -11.71
C ARG A 318 -25.36 10.71 -12.38
N ASN A 319 -26.07 9.90 -11.59
CA ASN A 319 -26.92 8.83 -12.13
C ASN A 319 -28.33 8.76 -11.51
N GLY A 320 -28.65 9.64 -10.56
CA GLY A 320 -29.96 9.70 -9.89
C GLY A 320 -30.25 8.56 -8.90
N LYS A 321 -29.32 7.62 -8.68
CA LYS A 321 -29.51 6.54 -7.71
C LYS A 321 -29.40 7.05 -6.28
N THR A 322 -30.09 6.38 -5.36
CA THR A 322 -29.97 6.68 -3.93
C THR A 322 -28.69 6.06 -3.37
N ILE A 323 -27.93 6.86 -2.62
CA ILE A 323 -26.79 6.41 -1.80
C ILE A 323 -27.23 6.47 -0.34
N VAL A 324 -27.09 5.34 0.36
CA VAL A 324 -27.39 5.25 1.80
C VAL A 324 -26.16 5.59 2.62
N ILE A 325 -26.28 6.55 3.53
CA ILE A 325 -25.29 6.85 4.57
C ILE A 325 -25.78 6.21 5.86
N LYS A 326 -25.02 5.24 6.36
CA LYS A 326 -25.39 4.44 7.53
C LYS A 326 -24.23 4.27 8.50
N ASP A 327 -24.49 3.72 9.67
CA ASP A 327 -23.47 3.41 10.67
C ASP A 327 -23.65 2.01 11.26
N VAL A 328 -22.55 1.47 11.80
CA VAL A 328 -22.51 0.17 12.46
C VAL A 328 -21.39 0.13 13.48
N ILE A 329 -21.64 -0.56 14.59
CA ILE A 329 -20.65 -0.70 15.65
C ILE A 329 -19.55 -1.67 15.20
N ALA A 330 -18.28 -1.33 15.40
CA ALA A 330 -17.12 -2.04 14.83
C ALA A 330 -17.08 -3.55 15.12
N ASP A 331 -17.46 -4.00 16.32
CA ASP A 331 -17.50 -5.43 16.66
C ASP A 331 -18.64 -6.17 15.94
N ALA A 332 -19.82 -5.55 15.83
CA ALA A 332 -20.91 -6.08 15.03
C ALA A 332 -20.54 -6.08 13.53
N PHE A 333 -19.83 -5.05 13.05
CA PHE A 333 -19.38 -4.96 11.67
C PHE A 333 -18.46 -6.12 11.29
N LEU A 334 -17.50 -6.48 12.15
CA LEU A 334 -16.62 -7.64 11.92
C LEU A 334 -17.39 -8.97 11.79
N GLN A 335 -18.58 -9.08 12.38
CA GLN A 335 -19.47 -10.23 12.17
C GLN A 335 -20.26 -10.11 10.86
N GLN A 336 -20.74 -8.90 10.55
CA GLN A 336 -21.58 -8.65 9.38
C GLN A 336 -20.81 -8.70 8.05
N ILE A 337 -19.51 -8.40 8.03
CA ILE A 337 -18.67 -8.62 6.83
C ILE A 337 -18.55 -10.11 6.45
N LEU A 338 -18.77 -11.03 7.39
CA LEU A 338 -18.80 -12.48 7.13
C LEU A 338 -20.20 -12.98 6.78
N THR A 339 -21.21 -12.49 7.50
CA THR A 339 -22.58 -13.03 7.43
C THR A 339 -23.45 -12.32 6.40
N ARG A 340 -23.17 -11.05 6.10
CA ARG A 340 -23.94 -10.17 5.20
C ARG A 340 -23.04 -9.22 4.39
N PRO A 341 -21.96 -9.70 3.74
CA PRO A 341 -21.03 -8.82 3.03
C PRO A 341 -21.68 -7.97 1.92
N ALA A 342 -22.69 -8.50 1.24
CA ALA A 342 -23.39 -7.80 0.15
C ALA A 342 -24.16 -6.53 0.60
N GLU A 343 -24.35 -6.32 1.91
CA GLU A 343 -25.01 -5.13 2.42
C GLU A 343 -24.07 -3.92 2.49
N TYR A 344 -22.77 -4.06 2.23
CA TYR A 344 -21.79 -2.99 2.38
C TYR A 344 -21.04 -2.70 1.09
N SER A 345 -20.76 -1.41 0.87
CA SER A 345 -20.01 -0.94 -0.29
C SER A 345 -18.82 -0.07 0.12
N VAL A 346 -19.03 1.22 0.39
CA VAL A 346 -17.97 2.10 0.89
C VAL A 346 -17.98 2.11 2.41
N ILE A 347 -16.81 1.99 3.03
CA ILE A 347 -16.63 2.02 4.48
C ILE A 347 -15.79 3.25 4.83
N ALA A 348 -16.24 4.08 5.77
CA ALA A 348 -15.44 5.16 6.33
C ALA A 348 -15.23 4.92 7.83
N THR A 349 -13.99 4.94 8.29
CA THR A 349 -13.67 4.55 9.67
C THR A 349 -12.37 5.18 10.16
N LEU A 350 -12.20 5.22 11.49
CA LEU A 350 -10.97 5.67 12.14
C LEU A 350 -9.77 4.74 11.86
N ASN A 351 -8.58 5.23 12.15
CA ASN A 351 -7.30 4.61 11.84
C ASN A 351 -7.18 3.16 12.33
N LEU A 352 -7.42 2.90 13.63
CA LEU A 352 -7.27 1.56 14.20
C LEU A 352 -8.32 0.57 13.66
N ASN A 353 -9.58 0.98 13.62
CA ASN A 353 -10.65 0.14 13.07
C ASN A 353 -10.39 -0.19 11.59
N GLY A 354 -9.93 0.80 10.81
CA GLY A 354 -9.61 0.61 9.40
C GLY A 354 -8.48 -0.38 9.17
N ASP A 355 -7.48 -0.41 10.05
CA ASP A 355 -6.42 -1.43 10.05
C ASP A 355 -7.02 -2.83 10.12
N TYR A 356 -7.77 -3.10 11.20
CA TYR A 356 -8.33 -4.41 11.48
C TYR A 356 -9.34 -4.86 10.42
N ILE A 357 -10.21 -3.94 9.98
CA ILE A 357 -11.21 -4.21 8.95
C ILE A 357 -10.56 -4.56 7.62
N SER A 358 -9.55 -3.80 7.19
CA SER A 358 -8.90 -4.02 5.90
C SER A 358 -8.19 -5.37 5.84
N ASP A 359 -7.52 -5.79 6.92
CA ASP A 359 -6.87 -7.09 7.01
C ASP A 359 -7.88 -8.25 7.10
N ALA A 360 -8.96 -8.07 7.89
CA ALA A 360 -10.03 -9.07 7.98
C ALA A 360 -10.71 -9.31 6.63
N LEU A 361 -11.04 -8.24 5.89
CA LEU A 361 -11.66 -8.34 4.57
C LEU A 361 -10.70 -8.95 3.54
N ALA A 362 -9.41 -8.56 3.56
CA ALA A 362 -8.40 -9.16 2.69
C ALA A 362 -8.29 -10.69 2.94
N ALA A 363 -8.35 -11.12 4.19
CA ALA A 363 -8.37 -12.54 4.54
C ALA A 363 -9.65 -13.24 4.03
N CYS A 364 -10.81 -12.61 4.13
CA CYS A 364 -12.08 -13.15 3.64
C CYS A 364 -12.02 -13.46 2.14
N VAL A 365 -11.43 -12.57 1.33
CA VAL A 365 -11.31 -12.79 -0.12
C VAL A 365 -10.08 -13.62 -0.52
N GLY A 366 -9.34 -14.19 0.43
CA GLY A 366 -8.10 -14.91 0.16
C GLY A 366 -6.96 -14.02 -0.37
N GLY A 367 -7.10 -12.71 -0.21
CA GLY A 367 -6.31 -11.68 -0.87
C GLY A 367 -5.15 -11.13 -0.05
N ILE A 368 -4.73 -11.76 1.05
CA ILE A 368 -3.66 -11.24 1.93
C ILE A 368 -2.38 -10.88 1.15
N GLY A 369 -2.01 -11.69 0.14
CA GLY A 369 -0.85 -11.45 -0.71
C GLY A 369 -1.06 -10.49 -1.88
N ILE A 370 -2.31 -10.09 -2.16
CA ILE A 370 -2.67 -9.28 -3.33
C ILE A 370 -3.50 -8.04 -3.00
N ALA A 371 -3.80 -7.77 -1.72
CA ALA A 371 -4.55 -6.59 -1.33
C ALA A 371 -3.80 -5.32 -1.76
N PRO A 372 -4.43 -4.38 -2.48
CA PRO A 372 -3.78 -3.13 -2.86
C PRO A 372 -4.00 -2.05 -1.80
N GLY A 373 -3.22 -0.97 -1.89
CA GLY A 373 -3.42 0.20 -1.04
C GLY A 373 -2.85 1.49 -1.59
N GLY A 374 -3.49 2.60 -1.22
CA GLY A 374 -3.02 3.95 -1.48
C GLY A 374 -3.19 4.85 -0.27
N ASN A 375 -2.21 5.73 -0.04
CA ASN A 375 -2.27 6.77 0.99
C ASN A 375 -2.40 8.11 0.27
N ILE A 376 -3.51 8.82 0.45
CA ILE A 376 -3.92 9.90 -0.43
C ILE A 376 -4.31 11.13 0.38
N ASN A 377 -3.82 12.29 -0.06
CA ASN A 377 -4.36 13.59 0.29
C ASN A 377 -5.10 14.15 -0.94
N TYR A 378 -6.43 14.03 -0.97
CA TYR A 378 -7.23 14.50 -2.10
C TYR A 378 -7.26 16.04 -2.24
N GLN A 379 -6.82 16.79 -1.22
CA GLN A 379 -6.78 18.25 -1.26
C GLN A 379 -5.51 18.77 -1.94
N SER A 380 -4.35 18.20 -1.61
CA SER A 380 -3.06 18.57 -2.22
C SER A 380 -2.77 17.79 -3.51
N GLY A 381 -3.39 16.63 -3.69
CA GLY A 381 -3.14 15.72 -4.80
C GLY A 381 -2.04 14.69 -4.53
N VAL A 382 -1.33 14.82 -3.42
CA VAL A 382 -0.25 13.88 -3.08
C VAL A 382 -0.85 12.50 -2.78
N ALA A 383 -0.33 11.48 -3.44
CA ALA A 383 -0.73 10.09 -3.28
C ALA A 383 0.49 9.16 -3.34
N VAL A 384 0.59 8.26 -2.36
CA VAL A 384 1.62 7.21 -2.30
C VAL A 384 0.94 5.84 -2.26
N PHE A 385 1.01 5.13 -3.38
CA PHE A 385 0.52 3.76 -3.53
C PHE A 385 1.51 2.76 -2.94
N GLU A 386 1.05 1.66 -2.36
CA GLU A 386 1.95 0.77 -1.60
C GLU A 386 1.60 -0.71 -1.67
N ALA A 387 2.64 -1.55 -1.68
CA ALA A 387 2.50 -2.94 -1.25
C ALA A 387 2.03 -2.96 0.21
N THR A 388 1.02 -3.79 0.49
CA THR A 388 0.35 -3.80 1.80
C THR A 388 0.89 -4.86 2.75
N HIS A 389 1.59 -5.85 2.21
CA HIS A 389 2.22 -6.93 2.98
C HIS A 389 3.59 -6.50 3.52
N GLY A 390 4.12 -7.26 4.48
CA GLY A 390 5.47 -7.06 5.00
C GLY A 390 6.60 -7.41 4.02
N THR A 391 7.85 -7.26 4.47
CA THR A 391 9.07 -7.41 3.65
C THR A 391 9.51 -8.86 3.42
N ALA A 392 8.93 -9.81 4.17
CA ALA A 392 9.20 -11.25 4.11
C ALA A 392 10.69 -11.63 3.83
N PRO A 393 11.65 -11.24 4.70
CA PRO A 393 13.10 -11.33 4.39
C PRO A 393 13.60 -12.73 4.00
N LYS A 394 12.95 -13.80 4.51
CA LYS A 394 13.26 -15.19 4.15
C LYS A 394 13.11 -15.51 2.65
N TYR A 395 12.39 -14.70 1.90
CA TYR A 395 12.16 -14.86 0.46
C TYR A 395 12.83 -13.80 -0.40
N ALA A 396 13.57 -12.86 0.20
CA ALA A 396 14.24 -11.78 -0.51
C ALA A 396 15.21 -12.32 -1.58
N GLY A 397 15.08 -11.85 -2.81
CA GLY A 397 15.97 -12.20 -3.93
C GLY A 397 15.76 -13.61 -4.48
N LYS A 398 14.67 -14.29 -4.10
CA LYS A 398 14.38 -15.67 -4.55
C LYS A 398 13.43 -15.73 -5.73
N ASP A 399 12.89 -14.59 -6.19
CA ASP A 399 11.92 -14.52 -7.30
C ASP A 399 10.68 -15.42 -7.05
N MET A 400 10.22 -15.48 -5.80
CA MET A 400 9.17 -16.40 -5.37
C MET A 400 7.85 -15.74 -4.99
N VAL A 401 7.89 -14.54 -4.42
CA VAL A 401 6.70 -13.92 -3.81
C VAL A 401 5.69 -13.43 -4.83
N ASN A 402 4.45 -13.24 -4.40
CA ASN A 402 3.39 -12.70 -5.24
C ASN A 402 3.56 -11.18 -5.39
N PRO A 403 3.72 -10.64 -6.61
CA PRO A 403 3.77 -9.19 -6.84
C PRO A 403 2.39 -8.53 -6.89
N GLY A 404 1.29 -9.30 -6.75
CA GLY A 404 -0.07 -8.84 -6.99
C GLY A 404 -0.49 -7.62 -6.17
N SER A 405 -0.05 -7.50 -4.91
CA SER A 405 -0.37 -6.34 -4.06
C SER A 405 0.17 -5.03 -4.66
N LEU A 406 1.44 -5.02 -5.10
CA LEU A 406 2.05 -3.83 -5.67
C LEU A 406 1.54 -3.55 -7.09
N ILE A 407 1.26 -4.60 -7.88
CA ILE A 407 0.62 -4.48 -9.20
C ILE A 407 -0.77 -3.85 -9.09
N LEU A 408 -1.61 -4.32 -8.17
CA LEU A 408 -2.95 -3.76 -7.96
C LEU A 408 -2.90 -2.37 -7.33
N SER A 409 -1.88 -2.06 -6.53
CA SER A 409 -1.66 -0.68 -6.07
C SER A 409 -1.22 0.23 -7.21
N ALA A 410 -0.46 -0.28 -8.18
CA ALA A 410 -0.15 0.44 -9.41
C ALA A 410 -1.38 0.61 -10.32
N GLU A 411 -2.32 -0.34 -10.33
CA GLU A 411 -3.63 -0.18 -10.96
C GLU A 411 -4.39 0.99 -10.35
N MET A 412 -4.45 1.08 -9.01
CA MET A 412 -5.04 2.22 -8.32
C MET A 412 -4.33 3.54 -8.68
N MET A 413 -3.00 3.51 -8.81
CA MET A 413 -2.20 4.67 -9.23
C MET A 413 -2.59 5.15 -10.62
N LEU A 414 -2.66 4.26 -11.60
CA LEU A 414 -3.08 4.59 -12.97
C LEU A 414 -4.50 5.14 -13.00
N ARG A 415 -5.42 4.54 -12.23
CA ARG A 415 -6.80 5.02 -12.11
C ARG A 415 -6.89 6.41 -11.50
N TYR A 416 -6.08 6.69 -10.47
CA TYR A 416 -5.98 8.01 -9.84
C TYR A 416 -5.40 9.07 -10.80
N MET A 417 -4.48 8.68 -11.69
CA MET A 417 -3.95 9.53 -12.77
C MET A 417 -4.93 9.74 -13.93
N GLY A 418 -6.11 9.11 -13.90
CA GLY A 418 -7.08 9.12 -15.01
C GLY A 418 -6.69 8.23 -16.19
N TRP A 419 -5.69 7.35 -16.04
CA TRP A 419 -5.25 6.41 -17.06
C TRP A 419 -6.02 5.08 -16.93
N THR A 420 -7.34 5.17 -17.04
CA THR A 420 -8.28 4.09 -16.70
C THR A 420 -8.17 2.88 -17.63
N GLU A 421 -7.85 3.06 -18.91
CA GLU A 421 -7.73 1.96 -19.87
C GLU A 421 -6.55 1.05 -19.56
N ALA A 422 -5.43 1.64 -19.10
CA ALA A 422 -4.26 0.90 -18.63
C ALA A 422 -4.54 0.20 -17.29
N ALA A 423 -5.25 0.85 -16.38
CA ALA A 423 -5.70 0.25 -15.13
C ALA A 423 -6.58 -1.00 -15.39
N ASP A 424 -7.58 -0.87 -16.27
CA ASP A 424 -8.48 -1.96 -16.64
C ASP A 424 -7.74 -3.11 -17.35
N ALA A 425 -6.69 -2.81 -18.12
CA ALA A 425 -5.83 -3.83 -18.73
C ALA A 425 -5.11 -4.68 -17.67
N ILE A 426 -4.60 -4.07 -16.60
CA ILE A 426 -3.98 -4.80 -15.48
C ILE A 426 -5.00 -5.73 -14.82
N ILE A 427 -6.22 -5.26 -14.53
CA ILE A 427 -7.28 -6.08 -13.93
C ILE A 427 -7.58 -7.30 -14.81
N ARG A 428 -7.81 -7.11 -16.11
CA ARG A 428 -8.08 -8.23 -17.05
C ARG A 428 -6.92 -9.22 -17.11
N GLY A 429 -5.69 -8.72 -17.19
CA GLY A 429 -4.49 -9.56 -17.24
C GLY A 429 -4.34 -10.41 -15.98
N LEU A 430 -4.58 -9.83 -14.81
CA LEU A 430 -4.54 -10.55 -13.54
C LEU A 430 -5.67 -11.57 -13.42
N GLU A 431 -6.92 -11.18 -13.69
CA GLU A 431 -8.10 -12.07 -13.66
C GLU A 431 -7.89 -13.29 -14.55
N LYS A 432 -7.42 -13.08 -15.79
CA LYS A 432 -7.16 -14.16 -16.74
C LYS A 432 -6.00 -15.06 -16.28
N THR A 433 -4.94 -14.49 -15.71
CA THR A 433 -3.78 -15.28 -15.24
C THR A 433 -4.15 -16.15 -14.04
N ILE A 434 -4.94 -15.64 -13.09
CA ILE A 434 -5.47 -16.41 -11.96
C ILE A 434 -6.44 -17.49 -12.45
N ALA A 435 -7.34 -17.17 -13.38
CA ALA A 435 -8.29 -18.12 -13.94
C ALA A 435 -7.60 -19.29 -14.66
N ASN A 436 -6.45 -19.04 -15.30
CA ASN A 436 -5.60 -20.07 -15.92
C ASN A 436 -4.88 -20.96 -14.88
N LYS A 437 -5.00 -20.65 -13.58
CA LYS A 437 -4.30 -21.31 -12.47
C LYS A 437 -2.78 -21.30 -12.60
N THR A 438 -2.21 -20.32 -13.31
CA THR A 438 -0.76 -20.14 -13.42
C THR A 438 -0.35 -19.04 -12.46
N VAL A 439 0.05 -19.41 -11.25
CA VAL A 439 0.12 -18.50 -10.10
C VAL A 439 1.40 -18.72 -9.28
N THR A 440 1.73 -17.77 -8.42
CA THR A 440 2.85 -17.90 -7.47
C THR A 440 2.55 -18.91 -6.37
N TYR A 441 3.60 -19.32 -5.64
CA TYR A 441 3.57 -20.43 -4.67
C TYR A 441 2.50 -20.32 -3.58
N ASP A 442 2.13 -19.09 -3.20
CA ASP A 442 1.18 -18.76 -2.15
C ASP A 442 -0.25 -19.17 -2.52
N PHE A 443 -0.63 -19.00 -3.79
CA PHE A 443 -1.89 -19.51 -4.35
C PHE A 443 -1.78 -20.97 -4.78
N GLU A 444 -0.70 -21.37 -5.44
CA GLU A 444 -0.57 -22.71 -6.00
C GLU A 444 -0.77 -23.80 -4.93
N ARG A 445 -0.15 -23.65 -3.76
CA ARG A 445 -0.28 -24.60 -2.64
C ARG A 445 -1.72 -24.76 -2.11
N LEU A 446 -2.64 -23.88 -2.50
CA LEU A 446 -4.06 -23.87 -2.11
C LEU A 446 -5.00 -24.18 -3.29
N MET A 447 -4.47 -24.31 -4.52
CA MET A 447 -5.24 -24.49 -5.74
C MET A 447 -4.97 -25.86 -6.37
N PRO A 448 -5.94 -26.80 -6.36
CA PRO A 448 -5.79 -28.07 -7.07
C PRO A 448 -5.55 -27.88 -8.57
N GLY A 449 -4.48 -28.48 -9.07
CA GLY A 449 -4.09 -28.45 -10.49
C GLY A 449 -3.54 -27.09 -10.96
N ALA A 450 -3.01 -26.26 -10.06
CA ALA A 450 -2.33 -25.02 -10.43
C ALA A 450 -0.89 -25.26 -10.88
N THR A 451 -0.41 -24.39 -11.78
CA THR A 451 0.98 -24.33 -12.21
C THR A 451 1.70 -23.25 -11.42
N LYS A 452 2.70 -23.64 -10.62
CA LYS A 452 3.55 -22.71 -9.88
C LYS A 452 4.51 -21.97 -10.81
N VAL A 453 4.53 -20.64 -10.74
CA VAL A 453 5.48 -19.79 -11.45
C VAL A 453 6.25 -18.85 -10.52
N ALA A 454 7.35 -18.31 -11.01
CA ALA A 454 8.17 -17.30 -10.31
C ALA A 454 7.47 -15.93 -10.25
N CYS A 455 7.95 -15.02 -9.41
CA CYS A 455 7.45 -13.65 -9.28
C CYS A 455 7.53 -12.89 -10.61
N SER A 456 8.71 -12.91 -11.24
CA SER A 456 8.98 -12.29 -12.54
C SER A 456 8.11 -12.90 -13.65
N GLU A 457 7.95 -14.22 -13.66
CA GLU A 457 7.15 -14.94 -14.64
C GLU A 457 5.66 -14.64 -14.50
N PHE A 458 5.15 -14.56 -13.26
CA PHE A 458 3.76 -14.17 -13.01
C PHE A 458 3.48 -12.77 -13.55
N GLY A 459 4.37 -11.79 -13.32
CA GLY A 459 4.28 -10.46 -13.90
C GLY A 459 4.27 -10.48 -15.44
N ARG A 460 5.16 -11.26 -16.07
CA ARG A 460 5.19 -11.42 -17.53
C ARG A 460 3.87 -11.99 -18.07
N LEU A 461 3.33 -13.04 -17.43
CA LEU A 461 2.08 -13.68 -17.83
C LEU A 461 0.88 -12.74 -17.69
N ILE A 462 0.84 -11.92 -16.65
CA ILE A 462 -0.17 -10.86 -16.51
C ILE A 462 -0.10 -9.90 -17.71
N ALA A 463 1.10 -9.42 -18.07
CA ALA A 463 1.30 -8.54 -19.21
C ALA A 463 0.87 -9.16 -20.56
N GLU A 464 1.15 -10.45 -20.76
CA GLU A 464 0.73 -11.20 -21.95
C GLU A 464 -0.79 -11.40 -22.02
N ASN A 465 -1.45 -11.48 -20.87
CA ASN A 465 -2.88 -11.74 -20.75
C ASN A 465 -3.80 -10.50 -20.79
N MET A 466 -3.24 -9.29 -20.88
CA MET A 466 -3.98 -8.02 -20.90
C MET A 466 -4.97 -7.84 -22.05
#